data_AF-K2CAI7-F1
#
_entry.id   AF-K2CAI7-F1
#
_cell.length_a   1.000
_cell.length_b   1.000
_cell.length_c   1.000
_cell.angle_alpha   90.00
_cell.angle_beta   90.00
_cell.angle_gamma   90.00
#
_symmetry.space_group_name_H-M   'P 1'
#
loop_
_entity.id
_entity.type
_entity.pdbx_description
1 polymer ?
#
loop_
_entity_poly.entity_id
_entity_poly.type
_entity_poly.pdbx_seq_one_letter_code
_entity_poly.pdbx_strand_id
1 'polypeptide(L)'
;MTTKTKQILPPTPLFDSIQYMDWNRTYQNNKFPNAEKDYKYARSYIHCYKDNLQTFNAYRREIERYLSWCWFVAGKSIFEIRGSQFEEYVRFCLSPPLSWIGLKKPPRFIDKNGARIANEEWRPFVATTTKAAYRKGTCPEKSCYSLSQKALQEVFAIISSFYNYLIQENIAEINPVAQIRQKSKFLRKQQTKNKIRRLSEKQWRYVFETAESMA
;
A
#
# COMPACT_ATOMS: atom_id res chain seq x y z
N MET A 1 -17.63 22.24 -24.29
CA MET A 1 -17.53 20.79 -24.54
C MET A 1 -17.04 20.11 -23.27
N THR A 2 -17.95 19.55 -22.49
CA THR A 2 -17.66 18.83 -21.24
C THR A 2 -16.95 17.52 -21.58
N THR A 3 -15.63 17.48 -21.40
CA THR A 3 -14.84 16.25 -21.44
C THR A 3 -15.42 15.29 -20.41
N LYS A 4 -16.12 14.25 -20.86
CA LYS A 4 -16.53 13.12 -20.00
C LYS A 4 -15.26 12.51 -19.44
N THR A 5 -14.92 12.84 -18.19
CA THR A 5 -13.81 12.22 -17.47
C THR A 5 -14.09 10.72 -17.41
N LYS A 6 -13.29 9.93 -18.15
CA LYS A 6 -13.43 8.47 -18.20
C LYS A 6 -13.32 7.94 -16.77
N GLN A 7 -14.44 7.49 -16.20
CA GLN A 7 -14.51 7.11 -14.80
C GLN A 7 -13.72 5.81 -14.60
N ILE A 8 -12.58 5.90 -13.91
CA ILE A 8 -11.73 4.74 -13.62
C ILE A 8 -12.47 3.87 -12.59
N LEU A 9 -12.81 2.65 -12.98
CA LEU A 9 -13.48 1.69 -12.12
C LEU A 9 -12.60 1.36 -10.89
N PRO A 10 -13.20 1.14 -9.71
CA PRO A 10 -12.45 0.67 -8.55
C PRO A 10 -11.90 -0.74 -8.80
N PRO A 11 -10.68 -1.05 -8.35
CA PRO A 11 -10.10 -2.37 -8.54
C PRO A 11 -10.71 -3.36 -7.55
N THR A 12 -10.78 -4.62 -7.98
CA THR A 12 -11.12 -5.74 -7.12
C THR A 12 -9.87 -6.22 -6.37
N PRO A 13 -9.95 -6.58 -5.08
CA PRO A 13 -8.82 -7.14 -4.35
C PRO A 13 -8.36 -8.47 -4.98
N LEU A 14 -7.05 -8.74 -4.91
CA LEU A 14 -6.37 -9.83 -5.62
C LEU A 14 -5.80 -10.88 -4.66
N PHE A 15 -5.34 -10.45 -3.48
CA PHE A 15 -4.64 -11.30 -2.52
C PHE A 15 -5.38 -11.29 -1.16
N ASP A 16 -5.85 -12.46 -0.72
CA ASP A 16 -6.57 -12.58 0.55
C ASP A 16 -5.62 -12.47 1.77
N SER A 17 -6.16 -12.54 2.97
CA SER A 17 -5.36 -12.68 4.19
C SER A 17 -4.55 -13.99 4.16
N ILE A 18 -3.47 -14.03 4.92
CA ILE A 18 -2.55 -15.18 4.93
C ILE A 18 -3.24 -16.52 5.19
N GLN A 19 -4.28 -16.53 6.02
CA GLN A 19 -5.05 -17.73 6.39
C GLN A 19 -5.84 -18.32 5.23
N TYR A 20 -6.23 -17.50 4.26
CA TYR A 20 -7.07 -17.88 3.12
C TYR A 20 -6.33 -17.73 1.77
N MET A 21 -5.02 -17.49 1.82
CA MET A 21 -4.24 -17.24 0.62
C MET A 21 -4.02 -18.56 -0.13
N ASP A 22 -4.57 -18.66 -1.33
CA ASP A 22 -4.28 -19.76 -2.25
C ASP A 22 -2.97 -19.47 -3.03
N TRP A 23 -1.91 -20.13 -2.58
CA TRP A 23 -0.57 -20.02 -3.15
C TRP A 23 -0.39 -20.73 -4.48
N ASN A 24 -1.41 -21.46 -4.96
CA ASN A 24 -1.41 -22.14 -6.25
C ASN A 24 -2.40 -21.53 -7.26
N ARG A 25 -3.37 -20.73 -6.81
CA ARG A 25 -4.30 -19.93 -7.65
C ARG A 25 -3.68 -19.30 -8.90
N THR A 26 -4.25 -19.56 -10.07
CA THR A 26 -3.92 -18.80 -11.28
C THR A 26 -4.89 -17.65 -11.46
N TYR A 27 -4.43 -16.54 -12.05
CA TYR A 27 -5.31 -15.43 -12.38
C TYR A 27 -5.97 -15.72 -13.72
N GLN A 28 -7.30 -15.85 -13.71
CA GLN A 28 -8.09 -16.36 -14.83
C GLN A 28 -8.60 -15.25 -15.77
N ASN A 29 -8.34 -13.98 -15.46
CA ASN A 29 -8.93 -12.85 -16.18
C ASN A 29 -7.93 -12.23 -17.16
N ASN A 30 -8.14 -12.46 -18.46
CA ASN A 30 -7.24 -11.97 -19.51
C ASN A 30 -7.56 -10.53 -19.97
N LYS A 31 -8.31 -9.75 -19.19
CA LYS A 31 -8.60 -8.34 -19.50
C LYS A 31 -7.37 -7.43 -19.53
N PHE A 32 -6.26 -7.85 -18.91
CA PHE A 32 -5.03 -7.05 -18.84
C PHE A 32 -3.84 -7.78 -19.48
N PRO A 33 -2.88 -7.05 -20.08
CA PRO A 33 -1.68 -7.65 -20.64
C PRO A 33 -0.89 -8.43 -19.59
N ASN A 34 -0.51 -9.67 -19.91
CA ASN A 34 0.29 -10.56 -19.04
C ASN A 34 -0.25 -10.72 -17.60
N ALA A 35 -1.56 -10.53 -17.38
CA ALA A 35 -2.15 -10.49 -16.04
C ALA A 35 -1.87 -11.75 -15.20
N GLU A 36 -1.88 -12.92 -15.85
CA GLU A 36 -1.54 -14.18 -15.19
C GLU A 36 -0.09 -14.19 -14.68
N LYS A 37 0.86 -13.78 -15.52
CA LYS A 37 2.29 -13.74 -15.18
C LYS A 37 2.55 -12.68 -14.12
N ASP A 38 1.98 -11.50 -14.27
CA ASP A 38 2.05 -10.42 -13.27
C ASP A 38 1.56 -10.90 -11.90
N TYR A 39 0.37 -11.51 -11.86
CA TYR A 39 -0.22 -12.04 -10.63
C TYR A 39 0.65 -13.14 -10.01
N LYS A 40 1.15 -14.07 -10.82
CA LYS A 40 2.02 -15.16 -10.39
C LYS A 40 3.25 -14.62 -9.65
N TYR A 41 4.00 -13.71 -10.26
CA TYR A 41 5.24 -13.19 -9.65
C TYR A 41 4.98 -12.23 -8.49
N ALA A 42 3.92 -11.43 -8.53
CA ALA A 42 3.48 -10.63 -7.39
C ALA A 42 3.15 -11.53 -6.18
N ARG A 43 2.43 -12.63 -6.42
CA ARG A 43 2.10 -13.61 -5.38
C ARG A 43 3.33 -14.32 -4.84
N SER A 44 4.22 -14.79 -5.71
CA SER A 44 5.47 -15.47 -5.30
C SER A 44 6.32 -14.56 -4.42
N TYR A 45 6.44 -13.29 -4.78
CA TYR A 45 7.14 -12.30 -3.95
C TYR A 45 6.51 -12.14 -2.57
N ILE A 46 5.17 -12.02 -2.49
CA ILE A 46 4.46 -11.92 -1.22
C ILE A 46 4.64 -13.20 -0.38
N HIS A 47 4.70 -14.38 -1.02
CA HIS A 47 4.90 -15.67 -0.37
C HIS A 47 6.23 -15.77 0.37
N CYS A 48 7.29 -15.14 -0.14
CA CYS A 48 8.61 -15.09 0.51
C CYS A 48 8.56 -14.48 1.93
N TYR A 49 7.50 -13.75 2.28
CA TYR A 49 7.35 -13.07 3.56
C TYR A 49 6.17 -13.60 4.40
N LYS A 50 5.62 -14.78 4.07
CA LYS A 50 4.47 -15.36 4.77
C LYS A 50 4.68 -15.50 6.29
N ASP A 51 5.90 -15.81 6.73
CA ASP A 51 6.19 -16.06 8.14
C ASP A 51 6.33 -14.77 8.97
N ASN A 52 6.29 -13.59 8.32
CA ASN A 52 6.24 -12.30 8.99
C ASN A 52 4.93 -11.57 8.64
N LEU A 53 3.93 -11.71 9.50
CA LEU A 53 2.58 -11.17 9.27
C LEU A 53 2.57 -9.66 8.99
N GLN A 54 3.44 -8.88 9.64
CA GLN A 54 3.50 -7.44 9.43
C GLN A 54 4.06 -7.11 8.04
N THR A 55 5.17 -7.73 7.67
CA THR A 55 5.80 -7.58 6.35
C THR A 55 4.89 -8.09 5.24
N PHE A 56 4.28 -9.28 5.40
CA PHE A 56 3.28 -9.83 4.49
C PHE A 56 2.16 -8.81 4.23
N ASN A 57 1.58 -8.23 5.28
CA ASN A 57 0.48 -7.29 5.13
C ASN A 57 0.88 -5.98 4.44
N ALA A 58 2.09 -5.47 4.73
CA ALA A 58 2.64 -4.31 4.05
C ALA A 58 2.88 -4.58 2.56
N TYR A 59 3.56 -5.68 2.26
CA TYR A 59 3.96 -6.06 0.90
C TYR A 59 2.72 -6.38 0.07
N ARG A 60 1.80 -7.21 0.59
CA ARG A 60 0.51 -7.48 -0.04
C ARG A 60 -0.23 -6.18 -0.38
N ARG A 61 -0.32 -5.24 0.55
CA ARG A 61 -1.04 -3.97 0.34
C ARG A 61 -0.41 -3.13 -0.77
N GLU A 62 0.91 -2.93 -0.75
CA GLU A 62 1.56 -2.06 -1.73
C GLU A 62 1.69 -2.72 -3.10
N ILE A 63 1.96 -4.03 -3.17
CA ILE A 63 2.02 -4.78 -4.42
C ILE A 63 0.65 -4.86 -5.09
N GLU A 64 -0.43 -5.13 -4.34
CA GLU A 64 -1.78 -5.17 -4.87
C GLU A 64 -2.23 -3.81 -5.42
N ARG A 65 -1.93 -2.72 -4.69
CA ARG A 65 -2.22 -1.36 -5.11
C ARG A 65 -1.47 -1.01 -6.40
N TYR A 66 -0.19 -1.36 -6.48
CA TYR A 66 0.64 -1.11 -7.64
C TYR A 66 0.18 -1.90 -8.86
N LEU A 67 -0.11 -3.19 -8.67
CA LEU A 67 -0.64 -4.07 -9.71
C LEU A 67 -1.98 -3.55 -10.26
N SER A 68 -2.87 -3.13 -9.36
CA SER A 68 -4.15 -2.50 -9.73
C SER A 68 -3.91 -1.24 -10.57
N TRP A 69 -2.98 -0.38 -10.19
CA TRP A 69 -2.67 0.82 -10.98
C TRP A 69 -2.11 0.48 -12.36
N CYS A 70 -1.19 -0.49 -12.44
CA CYS A 70 -0.61 -0.94 -13.71
C CYS A 70 -1.71 -1.40 -14.69
N TRP A 71 -2.65 -2.20 -14.20
CA TRP A 71 -3.73 -2.76 -15.00
C TRP A 71 -4.83 -1.77 -15.37
N PHE A 72 -5.37 -1.04 -14.39
CA PHE A 72 -6.58 -0.22 -14.58
C PHE A 72 -6.28 1.21 -15.02
N VAL A 73 -5.06 1.70 -14.79
CA VAL A 73 -4.69 3.10 -15.07
C VAL A 73 -3.62 3.17 -16.16
N ALA A 74 -2.50 2.47 -15.99
CA ALA A 74 -1.43 2.49 -16.99
C ALA A 74 -1.74 1.62 -18.22
N GLY A 75 -2.58 0.58 -18.05
CA GLY A 75 -2.90 -0.39 -19.11
C GLY A 75 -1.69 -1.23 -19.52
N LYS A 76 -0.76 -1.49 -18.59
CA LYS A 76 0.52 -2.16 -18.85
C LYS A 76 0.75 -3.31 -17.88
N SER A 77 1.57 -4.26 -18.30
CA SER A 77 2.14 -5.25 -17.39
C SER A 77 3.14 -4.59 -16.45
N ILE A 78 3.28 -5.13 -15.23
CA ILE A 78 4.30 -4.67 -14.28
C ILE A 78 5.73 -4.76 -14.86
N PHE A 79 5.99 -5.65 -15.82
CA PHE A 79 7.31 -5.82 -16.43
C PHE A 79 7.67 -4.70 -17.42
N GLU A 80 6.67 -3.96 -17.90
CA GLU A 80 6.81 -2.90 -18.91
C GLU A 80 6.97 -1.51 -18.30
N ILE A 81 6.82 -1.39 -16.98
CA ILE A 81 6.92 -0.11 -16.28
C ILE A 81 8.37 0.39 -16.30
N ARG A 82 8.53 1.68 -16.58
CA ARG A 82 9.81 2.41 -16.50
C ARG A 82 9.71 3.54 -15.48
N GLY A 83 10.82 4.22 -15.23
CA GLY A 83 10.90 5.29 -14.24
C GLY A 83 9.82 6.38 -14.39
N SER A 84 9.50 6.81 -15.61
CA SER A 84 8.46 7.84 -15.84
C SER A 84 7.06 7.39 -15.43
N GLN A 85 6.67 6.16 -15.79
CA GLN A 85 5.38 5.60 -15.35
C GLN A 85 5.37 5.34 -13.84
N PHE A 86 6.49 4.95 -13.24
CA PHE A 86 6.54 4.82 -11.78
C PHE A 86 6.37 6.19 -11.08
N GLU A 87 6.85 7.29 -11.67
CA GLU A 87 6.52 8.63 -11.15
C GLU A 87 5.02 8.96 -11.29
N GLU A 88 4.36 8.54 -12.38
CA GLU A 88 2.91 8.68 -12.54
C GLU A 88 2.16 7.88 -11.45
N TYR A 89 2.61 6.67 -11.13
CA TYR A 89 2.07 5.89 -10.01
C TYR A 89 2.23 6.60 -8.67
N VAL A 90 3.38 7.23 -8.43
CA VAL A 90 3.60 8.00 -7.20
C VAL A 90 2.65 9.20 -7.12
N ARG A 91 2.45 9.93 -8.22
CA ARG A 91 1.46 11.03 -8.30
C ARG A 91 0.04 10.51 -8.07
N PHE A 92 -0.29 9.36 -8.63
CA PHE A 92 -1.57 8.69 -8.42
C PHE A 92 -1.79 8.31 -6.95
N CYS A 93 -0.76 7.81 -6.26
CA CYS A 93 -0.85 7.52 -4.82
C CYS A 93 -1.08 8.77 -3.97
N LEU A 94 -0.62 9.94 -4.42
CA LEU A 94 -0.84 11.22 -3.72
C LEU A 94 -2.25 11.77 -3.97
N SER A 95 -2.82 11.54 -5.15
CA SER A 95 -4.15 12.03 -5.54
C SER A 95 -4.92 10.97 -6.34
N PRO A 96 -5.37 9.89 -5.69
CA PRO A 96 -6.12 8.85 -6.37
C PRO A 96 -7.56 9.33 -6.65
N PRO A 97 -8.24 8.79 -7.68
CA PRO A 97 -9.64 9.12 -7.95
C PRO A 97 -10.54 8.72 -6.78
N LEU A 98 -11.62 9.46 -6.55
CA LEU A 98 -12.55 9.22 -5.42
C LEU A 98 -13.16 7.80 -5.43
N SER A 99 -13.27 7.17 -6.61
CA SER A 99 -13.72 5.78 -6.72
C SER A 99 -12.77 4.79 -6.05
N TRP A 100 -11.47 5.11 -5.92
CA TRP A 100 -10.42 4.28 -5.32
C TRP A 100 -10.21 4.55 -3.83
N ILE A 101 -10.96 5.48 -3.25
CA ILE A 101 -10.84 5.90 -1.85
C ILE A 101 -12.05 5.37 -1.08
N GLY A 102 -11.79 4.58 -0.04
CA GLY A 102 -12.75 4.17 0.97
C GLY A 102 -12.75 5.10 2.18
N LEU A 103 -13.82 5.05 2.97
CA LEU A 103 -13.93 5.76 4.26
C LEU A 103 -13.71 4.82 5.46
N LYS A 104 -13.65 3.52 5.20
CA LYS A 104 -13.48 2.44 6.18
C LYS A 104 -12.42 1.47 5.66
N LYS A 105 -11.96 0.56 6.53
CA LYS A 105 -11.03 -0.52 6.18
C LYS A 105 -11.76 -1.86 6.23
N PRO A 106 -12.69 -2.14 5.30
CA PRO A 106 -13.36 -3.43 5.28
C PRO A 106 -12.36 -4.55 4.92
N PRO A 107 -12.67 -5.82 5.23
CA PRO A 107 -11.85 -6.94 4.78
C PRO A 107 -11.85 -7.00 3.25
N ARG A 108 -10.73 -7.45 2.66
CA ARG A 108 -10.59 -7.60 1.19
C ARG A 108 -11.55 -8.64 0.62
N PHE A 109 -11.69 -9.75 1.32
CA PHE A 109 -12.59 -10.82 0.96
C PHE A 109 -13.52 -11.10 2.14
N ILE A 110 -14.75 -11.48 1.85
CA ILE A 110 -15.78 -11.89 2.80
C ILE A 110 -16.17 -13.33 2.53
N ASP A 111 -16.62 -14.03 3.55
CA ASP A 111 -17.20 -15.36 3.37
C ASP A 111 -18.64 -15.21 2.91
N LYS A 112 -18.99 -15.89 1.82
CA LYS A 112 -20.37 -16.03 1.35
C LYS A 112 -20.58 -17.48 0.96
N ASN A 113 -21.37 -18.21 1.76
CA ASN A 113 -21.67 -19.63 1.57
C ASN A 113 -20.41 -20.51 1.55
N GLY A 114 -19.42 -20.24 2.41
CA GLY A 114 -18.16 -20.99 2.47
C GLY A 114 -17.17 -20.65 1.35
N ALA A 115 -17.51 -19.72 0.46
CA ALA A 115 -16.62 -19.21 -0.56
C ALA A 115 -16.09 -17.82 -0.18
N ARG A 116 -14.78 -17.62 -0.35
CA ARG A 116 -14.12 -16.32 -0.18
C ARG A 116 -14.36 -15.46 -1.41
N ILE A 117 -15.27 -14.49 -1.31
CA ILE A 117 -15.60 -13.55 -2.38
C ILE A 117 -14.98 -12.18 -2.15
N ALA A 118 -14.60 -11.50 -3.22
CA ALA A 118 -14.07 -10.15 -3.14
C ALA A 118 -15.10 -9.17 -2.55
N ASN A 119 -14.67 -8.31 -1.64
CA ASN A 119 -15.54 -7.33 -1.01
C ASN A 119 -15.67 -6.08 -1.88
N GLU A 120 -16.89 -5.80 -2.35
CA GLU A 120 -17.20 -4.63 -3.18
C GLU A 120 -17.03 -3.29 -2.46
N GLU A 121 -16.99 -3.26 -1.13
CA GLU A 121 -16.70 -2.05 -0.35
C GLU A 121 -15.20 -1.77 -0.23
N TRP A 122 -14.35 -2.76 -0.53
CA TRP A 122 -12.91 -2.61 -0.36
C TRP A 122 -12.31 -1.61 -1.35
N ARG A 123 -11.39 -0.78 -0.87
CA ARG A 123 -10.66 0.19 -1.67
C ARG A 123 -9.17 0.21 -1.32
N PRO A 124 -8.28 0.45 -2.30
CA PRO A 124 -6.83 0.45 -2.07
C PRO A 124 -6.34 1.65 -1.26
N PHE A 125 -7.09 2.76 -1.26
CA PHE A 125 -6.83 3.94 -0.45
C PHE A 125 -7.96 4.16 0.55
N VAL A 126 -7.63 4.74 1.70
CA VAL A 126 -8.60 5.04 2.74
C VAL A 126 -8.35 6.44 3.26
N ALA A 127 -9.35 7.30 3.18
CA ALA A 127 -9.34 8.58 3.86
C ALA A 127 -9.58 8.38 5.36
N THR A 128 -8.71 8.96 6.18
CA THR A 128 -8.83 8.89 7.63
C THR A 128 -8.84 10.29 8.21
N THR A 129 -9.71 10.52 9.19
CA THR A 129 -9.68 11.74 10.00
C THR A 129 -8.81 11.53 11.24
N THR A 130 -8.30 12.61 11.83
CA THR A 130 -7.55 12.50 13.08
C THR A 130 -8.47 12.11 14.23
N LYS A 131 -7.95 11.44 15.27
CA LYS A 131 -8.73 11.06 16.45
C LYS A 131 -9.36 12.27 17.16
N ALA A 132 -8.67 13.41 17.13
CA ALA A 132 -9.17 14.67 17.68
C ALA A 132 -10.35 15.24 16.86
N ALA A 133 -10.23 15.26 15.53
CA ALA A 133 -11.31 15.72 14.65
C ALA A 133 -12.54 14.78 14.71
N TYR A 134 -12.30 13.46 14.77
CA TYR A 134 -13.37 12.48 14.98
C TYR A 134 -14.15 12.72 16.28
N ARG A 135 -13.45 13.00 17.39
CA ARG A 135 -14.08 13.33 18.68
C ARG A 135 -14.91 14.62 18.64
N LYS A 136 -14.59 15.53 17.71
CA LYS A 136 -15.36 16.77 17.46
C LYS A 136 -16.50 16.58 16.45
N GLY A 137 -16.80 15.33 16.06
CA GLY A 137 -17.87 15.01 15.11
C GLY A 137 -17.49 15.09 13.64
N THR A 138 -16.23 15.41 13.29
CA THR A 138 -15.80 15.47 11.89
C THR A 138 -15.69 14.06 11.30
N CYS A 139 -16.54 13.76 10.32
CA CYS A 139 -16.49 12.51 9.57
C CYS A 139 -15.39 12.54 8.49
N PRO A 140 -14.75 11.40 8.19
CA PRO A 140 -13.79 11.33 7.09
C PRO A 140 -14.51 11.50 5.75
N GLU A 141 -13.97 12.37 4.90
CA GLU A 141 -14.40 12.55 3.52
C GLU A 141 -13.32 12.05 2.56
N LYS A 142 -13.73 11.54 1.40
CA LYS A 142 -12.81 11.00 0.39
C LYS A 142 -11.87 12.07 -0.18
N SER A 143 -12.39 13.29 -0.32
CA SER A 143 -11.66 14.51 -0.73
C SER A 143 -10.51 14.85 0.22
N CYS A 144 -10.63 14.48 1.50
CA CYS A 144 -9.63 14.73 2.54
C CYS A 144 -8.55 13.63 2.63
N TYR A 145 -8.47 12.74 1.65
CA TYR A 145 -7.40 11.75 1.59
C TYR A 145 -6.03 12.41 1.55
N SER A 146 -5.09 11.89 2.34
CA SER A 146 -3.70 12.30 2.29
C SER A 146 -2.78 11.10 2.53
N LEU A 147 -1.68 11.04 1.78
CA LEU A 147 -0.63 10.05 1.95
C LEU A 147 0.51 10.64 2.78
N SER A 148 0.83 10.01 3.91
CA SER A 148 1.94 10.44 4.75
C SER A 148 3.29 10.21 4.08
N GLN A 149 4.31 10.99 4.47
CA GLN A 149 5.69 10.79 4.00
C GLN A 149 6.25 9.40 4.35
N LYS A 150 5.89 8.85 5.51
CA LYS A 150 6.29 7.48 5.90
C LYS A 150 5.67 6.42 4.99
N ALA A 151 4.38 6.56 4.69
CA ALA A 151 3.71 5.65 3.76
C ALA A 151 4.32 5.77 2.35
N LEU A 152 4.67 6.97 1.92
CA LEU A 152 5.33 7.18 0.62
C LEU A 152 6.72 6.53 0.58
N GLN A 153 7.53 6.65 1.63
CA GLN A 153 8.80 5.93 1.76
C GLN A 153 8.61 4.41 1.68
N GLU A 154 7.56 3.88 2.32
CA GLU A 154 7.20 2.47 2.26
C GLU A 154 6.85 2.03 0.83
N VAL A 155 6.10 2.83 0.06
CA VAL A 155 5.85 2.56 -1.37
C VAL A 155 7.16 2.41 -2.14
N PHE A 156 8.07 3.39 -2.03
CA PHE A 156 9.35 3.34 -2.73
C PHE A 156 10.19 2.11 -2.33
N ALA A 157 10.26 1.80 -1.04
CA ALA A 157 11.05 0.69 -0.52
C ALA A 157 10.51 -0.67 -0.98
N ILE A 158 9.20 -0.89 -0.85
CA ILE A 158 8.58 -2.18 -1.20
C ILE A 158 8.60 -2.39 -2.71
N ILE A 159 8.22 -1.39 -3.52
CA ILE A 159 8.22 -1.55 -4.97
C ILE A 159 9.66 -1.73 -5.49
N SER A 160 10.64 -1.04 -4.93
CA SER A 160 12.05 -1.26 -5.30
C SER A 160 12.52 -2.68 -4.96
N SER A 161 12.17 -3.17 -3.77
CA SER A 161 12.49 -4.54 -3.34
C SER A 161 11.83 -5.58 -4.26
N PHE A 162 10.58 -5.34 -4.65
CA PHE A 162 9.86 -6.19 -5.59
C PHE A 162 10.53 -6.27 -6.96
N TYR A 163 10.93 -5.14 -7.54
CA TYR A 163 11.63 -5.17 -8.84
C TYR A 163 13.01 -5.81 -8.75
N ASN A 164 13.73 -5.67 -7.62
CA ASN A 164 14.98 -6.38 -7.42
C ASN A 164 14.75 -7.91 -7.39
N TYR A 165 13.67 -8.37 -6.77
CA TYR A 165 13.24 -9.77 -6.85
C TYR A 165 12.92 -10.19 -8.30
N LEU A 166 12.15 -9.38 -9.05
CA LEU A 166 11.84 -9.69 -10.46
C LEU A 166 13.08 -9.75 -11.36
N ILE A 167 14.11 -8.96 -11.07
CA ILE A 167 15.41 -9.00 -11.76
C ILE A 167 16.15 -10.29 -11.42
N GLN A 168 16.18 -10.69 -10.14
CA GLN A 168 16.80 -11.95 -9.72
C GLN A 168 16.14 -13.18 -10.37
N GLU A 169 14.84 -13.12 -10.59
CA GLU A 169 14.06 -14.15 -11.30
C GLU A 169 14.20 -14.08 -12.85
N ASN A 170 15.00 -13.15 -13.38
CA ASN A 170 15.17 -12.89 -14.83
C ASN A 170 13.86 -12.56 -15.56
N ILE A 171 12.93 -11.88 -14.89
CA ILE A 171 11.62 -11.49 -15.46
C ILE A 171 11.55 -10.00 -15.78
N ALA A 172 12.20 -9.17 -14.97
CA ALA A 172 12.37 -7.74 -15.25
C ALA A 172 13.84 -7.45 -15.53
N GLU A 173 14.11 -6.56 -16.48
CA GLU A 173 15.48 -6.16 -16.80
C GLU A 173 15.96 -5.02 -15.88
N ILE A 174 15.04 -4.15 -15.45
CA ILE A 174 15.37 -2.89 -14.80
C ILE A 174 14.40 -2.62 -13.64
N ASN A 175 14.91 -1.99 -12.59
CA ASN A 175 14.11 -1.47 -11.50
C ASN A 175 13.66 -0.02 -11.82
N PRO A 176 12.36 0.24 -12.06
CA PRO A 176 11.86 1.57 -12.41
C PRO A 176 12.02 2.57 -11.25
N VAL A 177 12.05 2.10 -9.99
CA VAL A 177 12.33 2.95 -8.83
C VAL A 177 13.78 3.45 -8.87
N ALA A 178 14.72 2.65 -9.36
CA ALA A 178 16.11 3.06 -9.54
C ALA A 178 16.27 4.12 -10.65
N GLN A 179 15.39 4.12 -11.65
CA GLN A 179 15.41 5.06 -12.78
C GLN A 179 14.87 6.46 -12.46
N ILE A 180 14.20 6.66 -11.31
CA ILE A 180 13.71 7.99 -10.93
C ILE A 180 14.89 8.92 -10.64
N ARG A 181 15.02 9.98 -11.44
CA ARG A 181 16.07 11.00 -11.31
C ARG A 181 15.81 11.97 -10.16
N GLN A 182 14.54 12.29 -9.88
CA GLN A 182 14.15 13.35 -8.93
C GLN A 182 13.31 12.84 -7.75
N LYS A 183 13.82 11.81 -7.04
CA LYS A 183 13.13 11.22 -5.87
C LYS A 183 12.82 12.25 -4.78
N SER A 184 13.66 13.27 -4.63
CA SER A 184 13.50 14.37 -3.67
C SER A 184 12.26 15.24 -3.93
N LYS A 185 11.66 15.22 -5.14
CA LYS A 185 10.37 15.87 -5.41
C LYS A 185 9.23 15.27 -4.60
N PHE A 186 9.34 13.98 -4.28
CA PHE A 186 8.31 13.21 -3.59
C PHE A 186 8.65 13.01 -2.11
N LEU A 187 9.92 12.65 -1.84
CA LEU A 187 10.41 12.32 -0.51
C LEU A 187 11.11 13.52 0.12
N ARG A 188 10.52 14.03 1.21
CA ARG A 188 11.18 15.04 2.04
C ARG A 188 12.23 14.36 2.94
N LYS A 189 13.43 14.95 3.01
CA LYS A 189 14.43 14.54 4.01
C LYS A 189 13.88 14.86 5.40
N GLN A 190 13.80 13.86 6.27
CA GLN A 190 13.49 14.10 7.68
C GLN A 190 14.71 14.79 8.31
N GLN A 191 14.63 16.10 8.51
CA GLN A 191 15.68 16.89 9.16
C GLN A 191 15.59 16.84 10.69
N THR A 192 14.51 16.30 11.25
CA THR A 192 14.32 16.19 12.69
C THR A 192 15.02 14.95 13.22
N LYS A 193 16.16 15.12 13.90
CA LYS A 193 16.67 14.10 14.84
C LYS A 193 15.50 13.65 15.71
N ASN A 194 15.17 12.36 15.72
CA ASN A 194 14.18 11.83 16.65
C ASN A 194 14.59 12.30 18.06
N LYS A 195 13.79 13.18 18.67
CA LYS A 195 14.03 13.61 20.05
C LYS A 195 13.81 12.37 20.92
N ILE A 196 14.90 11.69 21.26
CA ILE A 196 14.87 10.54 22.17
C ILE A 196 14.35 11.10 23.49
N ARG A 197 13.09 10.79 23.83
CA ARG A 197 12.49 11.20 25.09
C ARG A 197 13.05 10.27 26.16
N ARG A 198 14.01 10.77 26.94
CA ARG A 198 14.52 10.12 28.14
C ARG A 198 13.88 10.78 29.34
N LEU A 199 13.55 9.98 30.35
CA LEU A 199 13.17 10.53 31.65
C LEU A 199 14.39 11.26 32.24
N SER A 200 14.17 12.43 32.83
CA SER A 200 15.19 13.09 33.64
C SER A 200 15.42 12.31 34.93
N GLU A 201 16.54 12.54 35.59
CA GLU A 201 16.86 11.89 36.87
C GLU A 201 15.75 12.13 37.92
N LYS A 202 15.20 13.34 37.97
CA LYS A 202 14.06 13.66 38.87
C LYS A 202 12.80 12.86 38.52
N GLN A 203 12.52 12.67 37.24
CA GLN A 203 11.39 11.84 36.80
C GLN A 203 11.62 10.36 37.13
N TRP A 204 12.84 9.87 36.99
CA TRP A 204 13.23 8.52 37.41
C TRP A 204 13.06 8.32 38.91
N ARG A 205 13.52 9.28 39.72
CA ARG A 205 13.40 9.25 41.17
C ARG A 205 11.94 9.20 41.60
N TYR A 206 11.10 10.03 41.00
CA TYR A 206 9.66 10.03 41.26
C TYR A 206 8.99 8.68 40.90
N VAL A 207 9.37 8.06 39.78
CA VAL A 207 8.88 6.72 39.41
C VAL A 207 9.30 5.68 40.45
N PHE A 208 10.53 5.74 40.94
CA PHE A 208 11.05 4.85 41.97
C PHE A 208 10.31 5.01 43.31
N GLU A 209 10.22 6.24 43.82
CA GLU A 209 9.53 6.57 45.07
C GLU A 209 8.05 6.16 45.03
N THR A 210 7.39 6.39 43.90
CA THR A 210 5.98 5.99 43.72
C THR A 210 5.84 4.47 43.73
N ALA A 211 6.74 3.75 43.04
CA ALA A 211 6.71 2.29 43.00
C ALA A 211 6.96 1.66 44.38
N GLU A 212 7.89 2.22 45.18
CA GLU A 212 8.13 1.78 46.56
C GLU A 212 6.94 2.07 47.47
N SER A 213 6.27 3.21 47.33
CA SER A 213 5.11 3.56 48.16
C SER A 213 3.87 2.69 47.95
N MET A 214 3.82 1.95 46.84
CA MET A 214 2.71 1.08 46.44
C MET A 214 2.97 -0.41 46.68
N ALA A 215 4.16 -0.77 47.17
CA ALA A 215 4.58 -2.13 47.50
C ALA A 215 4.37 -2.43 49.00
#